data_AF-A0A261V7U9-F1
#
_entry.id   AF-A0A261V7U9-F1
#
_cell.length_a   1.000
_cell.length_b   1.000
_cell.length_c   1.000
_cell.angle_alpha   90.00
_cell.angle_beta   90.00
_cell.angle_gamma   90.00
#
_symmetry.space_group_name_H-M   'P 1'
#
loop_
_entity.id
_entity.type
_entity.pdbx_description
1 polymer ?
#
loop_
_entity_poly.entity_id
_entity_poly.type
_entity_poly.pdbx_seq_one_letter_code
_entity_poly.pdbx_strand_id
1 'polypeptide(L)'
;MPKDWGEGLPNRKGAGYRWQDPSNPGNGVRIDQGNPLSTYPTQQVDHVVVRSNGRVLGRDGLPLPGTGSVKANPELSHIPLSEYEKWKTWNTPD
;
A
#
# COMPACT_ATOMS: atom_id res chain seq x y z
N MET A 1 4.32 -2.48 10.38
CA MET A 1 3.74 -3.73 9.84
C MET A 1 3.43 -4.69 10.97
N PRO A 2 2.47 -5.62 10.82
CA PRO A 2 2.24 -6.68 11.80
C PRO A 2 3.50 -7.52 11.97
N LYS A 3 3.95 -7.72 13.22
CA LYS A 3 5.19 -8.45 13.53
C LYS A 3 5.15 -9.89 12.97
N ASP A 4 3.96 -10.48 12.97
CA ASP A 4 3.73 -11.87 12.53
C ASP A 4 3.85 -12.06 11.01
N TRP A 5 3.98 -10.97 10.23
CA TRP A 5 4.18 -11.04 8.78
C TRP A 5 5.67 -11.09 8.40
N GLY A 6 6.58 -11.06 9.39
CA GLY A 6 8.02 -11.09 9.19
C GLY A 6 8.62 -9.76 8.72
N GLU A 7 9.89 -9.80 8.29
CA GLU A 7 10.68 -8.61 7.93
C GLU A 7 10.27 -7.99 6.58
N GLY A 8 9.50 -8.72 5.77
CA GLY A 8 9.12 -8.31 4.43
C GLY A 8 10.10 -8.80 3.37
N LEU A 9 9.64 -8.87 2.12
CA LEU A 9 10.41 -9.33 0.98
C LEU A 9 10.62 -8.17 0.00
N PRO A 10 11.78 -8.08 -0.67
CA PRO A 10 11.97 -7.11 -1.74
C PRO A 10 10.87 -7.20 -2.82
N ASN A 11 10.46 -6.05 -3.35
CA ASN A 11 9.48 -6.00 -4.44
C ASN A 11 9.98 -6.76 -5.68
N ARG A 12 9.05 -7.38 -6.42
CA ARG A 12 9.40 -8.11 -7.66
C ARG A 12 9.89 -7.17 -8.77
N LYS A 13 9.45 -5.91 -8.72
CA LYS A 13 9.78 -4.84 -9.66
C LYS A 13 9.91 -3.54 -8.88
N GLY A 14 10.90 -2.74 -9.24
CA GLY A 14 11.21 -1.50 -8.52
C GLY A 14 11.84 -1.76 -7.16
N ALA A 15 12.31 -0.68 -6.53
CA ALA A 15 12.81 -0.70 -5.17
C ALA A 15 11.66 -0.63 -4.17
N GLY A 16 11.83 -1.27 -3.01
CA GLY A 16 10.85 -1.34 -1.95
C GLY A 16 10.62 -2.76 -1.44
N TYR A 17 9.62 -2.89 -0.57
CA TYR A 17 9.36 -4.12 0.17
C TYR A 17 7.86 -4.44 0.18
N ARG A 18 7.54 -5.74 0.27
CA ARG A 18 6.18 -6.24 0.46
C ARG A 18 6.09 -7.15 1.66
N TRP A 19 4.95 -7.09 2.32
CA TRP A 19 4.51 -8.00 3.35
C TRP A 19 3.18 -8.61 2.94
N GLN A 20 3.03 -9.89 3.24
CA GLN A 20 1.80 -10.63 3.01
C GLN A 20 1.50 -11.42 4.27
N ASP A 21 0.24 -11.39 4.68
CA ASP A 21 -0.22 -12.14 5.83
C ASP A 21 -0.12 -13.65 5.54
N PRO A 22 0.62 -14.43 6.34
CA PRO A 22 0.79 -15.85 6.11
C PRO A 22 -0.50 -16.64 6.34
N SER A 23 -1.43 -16.11 7.14
CA SER A 23 -2.72 -16.75 7.47
C SER A 23 -3.84 -16.35 6.51
N ASN A 24 -3.74 -15.17 5.90
CA ASN A 24 -4.71 -14.66 4.95
C ASN A 24 -3.99 -13.97 3.79
N PRO A 25 -3.65 -14.70 2.72
CA PRO A 25 -2.97 -14.13 1.58
C PRO A 25 -3.71 -12.95 0.95
N GLY A 26 -5.01 -12.74 1.21
CA GLY A 26 -5.77 -11.56 0.81
C GLY A 26 -5.34 -10.25 1.49
N ASN A 27 -4.62 -10.31 2.60
CA ASN A 27 -4.03 -9.16 3.28
C ASN A 27 -2.59 -8.93 2.80
N GLY A 28 -2.20 -7.67 2.65
CA GLY A 28 -0.83 -7.34 2.32
C GLY A 28 -0.56 -5.84 2.26
N VAL A 29 0.69 -5.48 2.48
CA VAL A 29 1.16 -4.11 2.36
C VAL A 29 2.40 -4.11 1.48
N ARG A 30 2.50 -3.14 0.58
CA ARG A 30 3.70 -2.92 -0.22
C ARG A 30 4.13 -1.48 -0.08
N ILE A 31 5.40 -1.26 0.25
CA ILE A 31 6.06 0.03 0.18
C ILE A 31 6.86 0.06 -1.11
N ASP A 32 6.65 1.07 -1.93
CA ASP A 32 7.31 1.30 -3.21
C ASP A 32 8.14 2.59 -3.10
N GLN A 33 9.37 2.58 -3.63
CA GLN A 33 10.17 3.80 -3.73
C GLN A 33 9.55 4.75 -4.77
N GLY A 34 9.52 6.05 -4.44
CA GLY A 34 9.04 7.10 -5.32
C GLY A 34 9.87 7.22 -6.61
N ASN A 35 9.18 7.57 -7.69
CA ASN A 35 9.80 7.91 -8.97
C ASN A 35 9.49 9.38 -9.30
N PRO A 36 10.46 10.30 -9.15
CA PRO A 36 10.26 11.73 -9.43
C PRO A 36 9.75 12.04 -10.85
N LEU A 37 9.96 11.13 -11.81
CA LEU A 37 9.50 11.27 -13.19
C LEU A 37 8.09 10.73 -13.44
N SER A 38 7.42 10.20 -12.41
CA SER A 38 6.05 9.71 -12.53
C SER A 38 5.09 10.84 -12.88
N THR A 39 4.15 10.56 -13.79
CA THR A 39 3.04 11.47 -14.12
C THR A 39 2.00 11.54 -12.99
N TYR A 40 2.04 10.62 -12.02
CA TYR A 40 1.15 10.58 -10.87
C TYR A 40 1.85 11.18 -9.66
N PRO A 41 1.37 12.32 -9.10
CA PRO A 41 2.01 12.97 -7.95
C PRO A 41 2.22 12.05 -6.75
N THR A 42 1.26 11.15 -6.47
CA THR A 42 1.35 10.18 -5.36
C THR A 42 2.43 9.11 -5.54
N GLN A 43 2.93 8.92 -6.75
CA GLN A 43 4.03 8.00 -7.06
C GLN A 43 5.38 8.71 -7.23
N GLN A 44 5.43 10.04 -7.11
CA GLN A 44 6.68 10.80 -7.13
C GLN A 44 7.46 10.69 -5.81
N VAL A 45 6.76 10.30 -4.74
CA VAL A 45 7.30 10.05 -3.40
C VAL A 45 7.18 8.57 -3.04
N ASP A 46 7.91 8.16 -2.02
CA ASP A 46 7.74 6.83 -1.42
C ASP A 46 6.29 6.68 -0.96
N HIS A 47 5.70 5.53 -1.27
CA HIS A 47 4.27 5.32 -1.09
C HIS A 47 3.95 3.87 -0.77
N VAL A 48 2.72 3.66 -0.31
CA VAL A 48 2.23 2.40 0.22
C VAL A 48 0.95 2.02 -0.49
N VAL A 49 0.84 0.75 -0.85
CA VAL A 49 -0.41 0.12 -1.29
C VAL A 49 -0.82 -0.89 -0.22
N VAL A 50 -2.04 -0.74 0.29
CA VAL A 50 -2.60 -1.60 1.33
C VAL A 50 -3.73 -2.44 0.74
N ARG A 51 -3.72 -3.74 0.99
CA ARG A 51 -4.80 -4.67 0.64
C ARG A 51 -5.32 -5.37 1.88
N SER A 52 -6.63 -5.33 2.09
CA SER A 52 -7.32 -6.05 3.16
C SER A 52 -8.39 -6.97 2.55
N ASN A 53 -8.34 -8.25 2.88
CA ASN A 53 -9.26 -9.28 2.38
C ASN A 53 -9.48 -9.23 0.86
N GLY A 54 -8.40 -9.05 0.10
CA GLY A 54 -8.43 -8.99 -1.37
C GLY A 54 -8.84 -7.63 -1.95
N ARG A 55 -9.24 -6.65 -1.13
CA ARG A 55 -9.60 -5.30 -1.57
C ARG A 55 -8.50 -4.30 -1.27
N VAL A 56 -8.17 -3.45 -2.23
CA VAL A 56 -7.21 -2.36 -2.01
C VAL A 56 -7.89 -1.24 -1.24
N LEU A 57 -7.20 -0.69 -0.26
CA LEU A 57 -7.68 0.40 0.58
C LEU A 57 -7.16 1.74 0.05
N GLY A 58 -7.97 2.78 0.19
CA GLY A 58 -7.56 4.17 0.00
C GLY A 58 -6.90 4.76 1.25
N ARG A 59 -6.54 6.03 1.15
CA ARG A 59 -5.98 6.86 2.25
C ARG A 59 -6.90 6.96 3.47
N ASP A 60 -8.19 6.76 3.28
CA ASP A 60 -9.24 6.75 4.30
C ASP A 60 -9.41 5.38 4.99
N GLY A 61 -8.64 4.36 4.60
CA GLY A 61 -8.79 3.00 5.09
C GLY A 61 -10.01 2.26 4.55
N LEU A 62 -10.77 2.86 3.62
CA LEU A 62 -11.92 2.25 2.99
C LEU A 62 -11.53 1.56 1.67
N PRO A 63 -12.27 0.52 1.22
CA PRO A 63 -12.03 -0.07 -0.08
C PRO A 63 -12.15 0.96 -1.21
N LEU A 64 -11.25 0.88 -2.19
CA LEU A 64 -11.29 1.73 -3.38
C LEU A 64 -12.62 1.58 -4.13
N PRO A 65 -13.14 2.68 -4.72
CA PRO A 65 -14.42 2.66 -5.41
C PRO A 65 -14.36 1.85 -6.72
N GLY A 66 -15.56 1.50 -7.23
CA GLY A 66 -15.72 0.80 -8.50
C GLY A 66 -15.06 -0.59 -8.50
N THR A 67 -14.16 -0.84 -9.45
CA THR A 67 -13.46 -2.13 -9.57
C THR A 67 -12.39 -2.35 -8.50
N GLY A 68 -12.12 -1.34 -7.65
CA GLY A 68 -11.08 -1.40 -6.63
C GLY A 68 -9.65 -1.48 -7.20
N SER A 69 -9.50 -1.22 -8.51
CA SER A 69 -8.23 -1.34 -9.21
C SER A 69 -7.30 -0.15 -8.93
N VAL A 70 -6.04 -0.46 -8.60
CA VAL A 70 -4.93 0.49 -8.48
C VAL A 70 -4.76 1.31 -9.77
N LYS A 71 -4.90 0.66 -10.93
CA LYS A 71 -4.75 1.33 -12.24
C LYS A 71 -5.87 2.34 -12.50
N ALA A 72 -7.08 2.05 -12.02
CA ALA A 72 -8.23 2.94 -12.18
C ALA A 72 -8.23 4.06 -11.13
N ASN A 73 -7.57 3.86 -9.98
CA ASN A 73 -7.58 4.78 -8.85
C ASN A 73 -6.15 5.09 -8.33
N PRO A 74 -5.20 5.51 -9.18
CA PRO A 74 -3.79 5.64 -8.78
C PRO A 74 -3.57 6.70 -7.70
N GLU A 75 -4.37 7.75 -7.64
CA GLU A 75 -4.23 8.78 -6.61
C GLU A 75 -4.74 8.31 -5.24
N LEU A 76 -5.75 7.45 -5.21
CA LEU A 76 -6.31 6.92 -3.97
C LEU A 76 -5.53 5.72 -3.45
N SER A 77 -4.98 4.90 -4.35
CA SER A 77 -4.34 3.62 -4.00
C SER A 77 -2.91 3.73 -3.52
N HIS A 78 -2.21 4.83 -3.82
CA HIS A 78 -0.83 5.08 -3.42
C HIS A 78 -0.82 6.10 -2.28
N ILE A 79 -0.77 5.59 -1.06
CA ILE A 79 -0.78 6.37 0.18
C ILE A 79 0.66 6.84 0.43
N PRO A 80 0.96 8.14 0.56
CA PRO A 80 2.31 8.59 0.87
C PRO A 80 2.87 7.87 2.11
N LEU A 81 4.13 7.42 2.06
CA LEU A 81 4.72 6.65 3.17
C LEU A 81 4.68 7.43 4.48
N SER A 82 4.98 8.73 4.43
CA SER A 82 4.94 9.64 5.58
C SER A 82 3.54 9.83 6.20
N GLU A 83 2.48 9.55 5.45
CA GLU A 83 1.10 9.50 5.95
C GLU A 83 0.78 8.13 6.55
N TYR A 84 1.14 7.07 5.83
CA TYR A 84 0.90 5.69 6.27
C TYR A 84 1.63 5.37 7.59
N GLU A 85 2.82 5.93 7.82
CA GLU A 85 3.56 5.78 9.09
C GLU A 85 2.79 6.31 10.31
N LYS A 86 1.79 7.16 10.10
CA LYS A 86 0.94 7.70 11.16
C LYS A 86 -0.33 6.87 11.40
N TRP A 87 -0.60 5.87 10.57
CA TRP A 87 -1.79 5.04 10.72
C TRP A 87 -1.76 4.24 12.03
N LYS A 88 -2.92 4.09 12.64
CA LYS A 88 -3.08 3.37 13.90
C LYS A 88 -2.79 1.88 13.78
N THR A 89 -3.20 1.27 12.67
CA THR A 89 -2.87 -0.11 12.31
C THR A 89 -2.46 -0.17 10.84
N TRP A 90 -1.96 -1.33 10.40
CA TRP A 90 -1.53 -1.51 9.01
C TRP A 90 -2.64 -1.29 7.97
N ASN A 91 -3.90 -1.35 8.37
CA ASN A 91 -5.08 -1.22 7.50
C ASN A 91 -6.10 -0.17 7.95
N THR A 92 -5.79 0.61 8.99
CA THR A 92 -6.72 1.60 9.54
C THR A 92 -5.95 2.89 9.87
N PRO A 93 -6.35 4.04 9.30
CA PRO A 93 -5.79 5.34 9.68
C PRO A 93 -6.16 5.69 11.13
N ASP A 94 -5.57 6.77 11.66
CA ASP A 94 -5.91 7.31 12.97
C ASP A 94 -7.27 8.05 12.96
#